data_AF-A0A924Q7L3-F1
#
_entry.id   AF-A0A924Q7L3-F1
#
_cell.length_a   1.000
_cell.length_b   1.000
_cell.length_c   1.000
_cell.angle_alpha   90.00
_cell.angle_beta   90.00
_cell.angle_gamma   90.00
#
_symmetry.space_group_name_H-M   'P 1'
#
loop_
_entity.id
_entity.type
_entity.pdbx_description
1 polymer ?
#
loop_
_entity_poly.entity_id
_entity_poly.type
_entity_poly.pdbx_seq_one_letter_code
_entity_poly.pdbx_strand_id
1 'polypeptide(L)'
;MRSILQKSQAFLPAAALAILVVAGSPAVALASRGSGETETATSGTTSTSTATTETSGGGTSSGSGSGSGSDSTRVRVAEVESTEMHATSETSEQGVNETGEHDSDRTRGDKMVKALRAEHKSKKSDGEREKVCETRKSGLETKFTTIARNGKAYQTRIDDIYAKAKAYQLSSGLNPIGYDALKTTADAAQVKSLASVTALADAKPTVDCTNKTVATDVATFKVTASNARTDLKAYKQAVKAVVKSLRDAKKDSASTTTENETEIKPTESAN
;
A
#
# COMPACT_ATOMS: atom_id res chain seq x y z
N MET A 1 -3.61 53.06 -34.99
CA MET A 1 -5.09 53.18 -35.08
C MET A 1 -5.59 52.27 -36.17
N ARG A 2 -6.24 51.15 -35.81
CA ARG A 2 -7.39 50.53 -36.50
C ARG A 2 -7.75 49.24 -35.76
N SER A 3 -8.83 49.36 -35.00
CA SER A 3 -9.51 48.31 -34.28
C SER A 3 -10.04 47.25 -35.24
N ILE A 4 -9.89 45.97 -34.91
CA ILE A 4 -10.69 44.89 -35.50
C ILE A 4 -11.42 44.16 -34.37
N LEU A 5 -12.75 44.22 -34.50
CA LEU A 5 -13.78 43.63 -33.67
C LEU A 5 -13.57 42.12 -33.44
N GLN A 6 -13.56 41.74 -32.17
CA GLN A 6 -14.61 40.94 -31.52
C GLN A 6 -15.46 40.03 -32.43
N LYS A 7 -15.27 38.70 -32.29
CA LYS A 7 -16.36 37.74 -32.45
C LYS A 7 -16.23 36.61 -31.43
N SER A 8 -17.01 36.73 -30.38
CA SER A 8 -17.33 35.69 -29.42
C SER A 8 -17.99 34.51 -30.12
N GLN A 9 -17.57 33.28 -29.82
CA GLN A 9 -18.48 32.15 -29.59
C GLN A 9 -17.88 31.22 -28.52
N ALA A 10 -18.46 31.30 -27.33
CA ALA A 10 -18.31 30.32 -26.29
C ALA A 10 -19.10 29.06 -26.68
N PHE A 11 -18.42 27.93 -26.80
CA PHE A 11 -19.03 26.60 -26.80
C PHE A 11 -18.58 25.90 -25.51
N LEU A 12 -19.41 26.01 -24.47
CA LEU A 12 -19.37 25.16 -23.29
C LEU A 12 -20.44 24.08 -23.47
N PRO A 13 -20.08 22.80 -23.69
CA PRO A 13 -21.02 21.73 -23.42
C PRO A 13 -21.04 21.47 -21.92
N ALA A 14 -22.09 21.95 -21.27
CA ALA A 14 -22.49 21.51 -19.94
C ALA A 14 -22.92 20.03 -20.01
N ALA A 15 -21.98 19.11 -19.83
CA ALA A 15 -22.29 17.72 -19.55
C ALA A 15 -22.66 17.60 -18.07
N ALA A 16 -23.96 17.70 -17.79
CA ALA A 16 -24.55 17.30 -16.52
C ALA A 16 -24.37 15.79 -16.35
N LEU A 17 -23.32 15.38 -15.64
CA LEU A 17 -23.15 13.99 -15.21
C LEU A 17 -23.98 13.79 -13.94
N ALA A 18 -25.20 13.29 -14.12
CA ALA A 18 -26.03 12.77 -13.04
C ALA A 18 -25.36 11.50 -12.46
N ILE A 19 -24.73 11.62 -11.30
CA ILE A 19 -24.32 10.44 -10.50
C ILE A 19 -25.53 10.04 -9.67
N LEU A 20 -26.27 9.04 -10.18
CA LEU A 20 -27.30 8.32 -9.44
C LEU A 20 -26.60 7.49 -8.34
N VAL A 21 -26.75 7.91 -7.09
CA VAL A 21 -26.36 7.11 -5.92
C VAL A 21 -27.38 5.98 -5.76
N VAL A 22 -27.02 4.77 -6.22
CA VAL A 22 -27.75 3.55 -5.85
C VAL A 22 -27.27 3.14 -4.46
N ALA A 23 -27.95 3.64 -3.44
CA ALA A 23 -27.93 3.06 -2.10
C ALA A 23 -28.86 1.84 -2.12
N GLY A 24 -28.28 0.64 -2.18
CA GLY A 24 -29.00 -0.62 -2.09
C GLY A 24 -28.27 -1.56 -1.13
N SER A 25 -28.49 -1.38 0.17
CA SER A 25 -28.11 -2.36 1.19
C SER A 25 -29.20 -3.43 1.28
N PRO A 26 -28.90 -4.73 1.19
CA PRO A 26 -29.89 -5.76 1.48
C PRO A 26 -30.12 -5.83 3.00
N ALA A 27 -31.38 -5.62 3.40
CA ALA A 27 -31.88 -5.84 4.75
C ALA A 27 -31.84 -7.34 5.08
N VAL A 28 -31.08 -7.72 6.10
CA VAL A 28 -31.19 -9.04 6.73
C VAL A 28 -32.33 -8.94 7.74
N ALA A 29 -33.43 -9.63 7.43
CA ALA A 29 -34.58 -9.78 8.32
C ALA A 29 -34.21 -10.68 9.51
N LEU A 30 -34.25 -10.14 10.73
CA LEU A 30 -34.21 -10.92 11.96
C LEU A 30 -35.63 -10.98 12.54
N ALA A 31 -36.18 -12.19 12.58
CA ALA A 31 -37.54 -12.46 13.05
C ALA A 31 -37.70 -12.11 14.54
N SER A 32 -38.67 -11.26 14.83
CA SER A 32 -39.19 -10.97 16.16
C SER A 32 -40.25 -12.01 16.54
N ARG A 33 -40.15 -12.58 17.75
CA ARG A 33 -41.14 -13.49 18.31
C ARG A 33 -41.35 -13.18 19.80
N GLY A 34 -42.43 -12.44 20.10
CA GLY A 34 -43.28 -12.41 21.32
C GLY A 34 -42.62 -12.20 22.70
N SER A 35 -43.28 -11.78 23.77
CA SER A 35 -44.67 -11.38 24.06
C SER A 35 -44.71 -10.95 25.55
N GLY A 36 -45.40 -9.84 25.87
CA GLY A 36 -45.90 -9.42 27.20
C GLY A 36 -44.87 -9.14 28.31
N GLU A 37 -45.18 -8.46 29.41
CA GLU A 37 -46.21 -7.51 29.85
C GLU A 37 -45.64 -6.90 31.16
N THR A 38 -45.94 -5.62 31.42
CA THR A 38 -46.01 -4.89 32.71
C THR A 38 -45.10 -5.26 33.92
N GLU A 39 -44.42 -4.24 34.47
CA GLU A 39 -44.59 -3.69 35.85
C GLU A 39 -43.32 -3.04 36.44
N THR A 40 -43.59 -2.26 37.48
CA THR A 40 -42.87 -1.13 38.10
C THR A 40 -41.72 -1.53 39.05
N ALA A 41 -40.84 -0.54 39.33
CA ALA A 41 -40.10 -0.29 40.59
C ALA A 41 -38.58 -0.61 40.67
N THR A 42 -37.82 0.47 40.88
CA THR A 42 -36.90 0.75 42.01
C THR A 42 -35.65 -0.12 42.28
N SER A 43 -34.53 0.63 42.40
CA SER A 43 -33.30 0.38 43.18
C SER A 43 -32.26 -0.65 42.72
N GLY A 44 -31.10 -0.11 42.31
CA GLY A 44 -29.84 -0.29 43.06
C GLY A 44 -28.97 -1.53 42.80
N THR A 45 -27.66 -1.27 42.76
CA THR A 45 -26.52 -2.15 43.14
C THR A 45 -25.75 -2.85 41.99
N THR A 46 -24.59 -2.26 41.68
CA THR A 46 -23.22 -2.82 41.72
C THR A 46 -22.83 -4.09 40.94
N SER A 47 -21.72 -3.92 40.20
CA SER A 47 -20.66 -4.88 39.84
C SER A 47 -20.87 -5.89 38.72
N THR A 48 -20.04 -5.74 37.68
CA THR A 48 -18.94 -6.67 37.31
C THR A 48 -18.81 -6.70 35.79
N SER A 49 -17.68 -6.23 35.26
CA SER A 49 -17.33 -6.50 33.86
C SER A 49 -15.89 -6.98 33.80
N THR A 50 -15.80 -8.28 33.56
CA THR A 50 -14.63 -9.10 33.24
C THR A 50 -13.87 -8.48 32.07
N ALA A 51 -12.60 -8.12 32.29
CA ALA A 51 -11.68 -7.71 31.24
C ALA A 51 -11.00 -8.96 30.65
N THR A 52 -11.34 -9.29 29.41
CA THR A 52 -10.70 -10.37 28.66
C THR A 52 -9.43 -9.85 28.00
N THR A 53 -8.34 -10.53 28.29
CA THR A 53 -7.01 -10.44 27.72
C THR A 53 -7.03 -10.68 26.20
N GLU A 54 -6.44 -9.78 25.41
CA GLU A 54 -5.94 -10.13 24.08
C GLU A 54 -4.54 -9.56 23.81
N THR A 55 -3.78 -10.42 23.16
CA THR A 55 -2.33 -10.55 23.17
C THR A 55 -1.66 -9.64 22.16
N SER A 56 -0.58 -9.01 22.62
CA SER A 56 0.36 -8.20 21.85
C SER A 56 1.17 -9.03 20.85
N GLY A 57 0.99 -8.76 19.55
CA GLY A 57 1.90 -9.20 18.48
C GLY A 57 2.99 -8.15 18.23
N GLY A 58 4.21 -8.45 18.67
CA GLY A 58 5.41 -7.63 18.44
C GLY A 58 6.02 -7.86 17.06
N GLY A 59 6.13 -6.80 16.26
CA GLY A 59 6.92 -6.77 15.04
C GLY A 59 8.20 -5.96 15.26
N THR A 60 9.33 -6.65 15.35
CA THR A 60 10.69 -6.08 15.37
C THR A 60 11.18 -5.89 13.94
N SER A 61 11.47 -4.65 13.55
CA SER A 61 12.18 -4.34 12.31
C SER A 61 13.40 -3.48 12.63
N SER A 62 14.52 -4.15 12.87
CA SER A 62 15.85 -3.57 13.07
C SER A 62 16.41 -3.13 11.72
N GLY A 63 16.37 -1.84 11.43
CA GLY A 63 17.10 -1.23 10.32
C GLY A 63 18.41 -0.65 10.82
N SER A 64 19.52 -1.36 10.60
CA SER A 64 20.87 -0.85 10.80
C SER A 64 21.39 -0.29 9.49
N GLY A 65 21.58 1.02 9.44
CA GLY A 65 22.37 1.68 8.40
C GLY A 65 23.80 1.91 8.90
N SER A 66 24.78 1.75 8.01
CA SER A 66 25.99 2.58 7.85
C SER A 66 27.07 1.76 7.14
N GLY A 67 27.54 2.27 6.01
CA GLY A 67 28.66 1.69 5.26
C GLY A 67 29.21 2.72 4.29
N SER A 68 30.13 3.54 4.79
CA SER A 68 30.97 4.47 4.04
C SER A 68 31.68 3.79 2.88
N GLY A 69 31.86 4.53 1.79
CA GLY A 69 32.64 4.10 0.64
C GLY A 69 34.11 3.84 0.97
N SER A 70 34.68 2.89 0.23
CA SER A 70 36.09 2.88 -0.12
C SER A 70 36.25 2.13 -1.44
N ASP A 71 36.82 2.87 -2.38
CA ASP A 71 37.42 2.48 -3.64
C ASP A 71 38.44 1.34 -3.41
N SER A 72 38.33 0.23 -4.15
CA SER A 72 39.45 -0.70 -4.40
C SER A 72 39.11 -1.75 -5.46
N THR A 73 39.69 -1.52 -6.62
CA THR A 73 40.04 -2.45 -7.68
C THR A 73 40.58 -3.79 -7.14
N ARG A 74 39.97 -4.93 -7.49
CA ARG A 74 40.70 -6.22 -7.49
C ARG A 74 40.06 -7.29 -8.39
N VAL A 75 40.72 -7.50 -9.54
CA VAL A 75 41.19 -8.77 -10.11
C VAL A 75 40.33 -10.02 -9.95
N ARG A 76 39.86 -10.53 -11.11
CA ARG A 76 39.43 -11.92 -11.34
C ARG A 76 40.60 -12.88 -11.23
N VAL A 77 40.47 -13.95 -10.44
CA VAL A 77 41.28 -15.18 -10.56
C VAL A 77 40.38 -16.40 -10.38
N ALA A 78 40.67 -17.42 -11.18
CA ALA A 78 40.03 -18.71 -11.38
C ALA A 78 40.03 -19.61 -10.11
N GLU A 79 39.03 -20.48 -9.95
CA GLU A 79 39.09 -21.94 -10.20
C GLU A 79 40.12 -22.70 -9.34
N VAL A 80 39.64 -23.53 -8.40
CA VAL A 80 40.17 -24.82 -7.89
C VAL A 80 39.05 -25.42 -7.01
N GLU A 81 38.34 -26.46 -7.46
CA GLU A 81 38.55 -27.90 -7.20
C GLU A 81 38.16 -28.37 -5.78
N SER A 82 37.37 -29.45 -5.79
CA SER A 82 36.77 -30.20 -4.69
C SER A 82 37.76 -30.71 -3.65
N THR A 83 37.30 -30.82 -2.39
CA THR A 83 37.72 -31.93 -1.52
C THR A 83 36.61 -32.24 -0.51
N GLU A 84 36.05 -33.43 -0.62
CA GLU A 84 35.29 -34.09 0.43
C GLU A 84 36.23 -34.45 1.60
N MET A 85 35.74 -34.39 2.85
CA MET A 85 35.73 -35.51 3.80
C MET A 85 35.56 -35.05 5.26
N HIS A 86 34.72 -35.82 5.97
CA HIS A 86 34.74 -36.11 7.40
C HIS A 86 34.64 -34.97 8.43
N ALA A 87 33.56 -34.97 9.20
CA ALA A 87 33.57 -35.57 10.55
C ALA A 87 32.22 -35.33 11.25
N THR A 88 31.48 -36.42 11.46
CA THR A 88 30.49 -36.54 12.52
C THR A 88 31.17 -36.28 13.86
N SER A 89 30.77 -35.20 14.54
CA SER A 89 31.05 -35.00 15.96
C SER A 89 29.72 -34.69 16.63
N GLU A 90 29.12 -35.75 17.18
CA GLU A 90 28.20 -35.65 18.30
C GLU A 90 28.97 -35.00 19.44
N THR A 91 28.57 -33.79 19.86
CA THR A 91 28.98 -33.24 21.15
C THR A 91 27.90 -32.32 21.69
N SER A 92 27.22 -32.86 22.70
CA SER A 92 26.75 -32.17 23.90
C SER A 92 25.62 -31.15 23.75
N GLU A 93 24.40 -31.69 23.86
CA GLU A 93 23.30 -31.01 24.53
C GLU A 93 23.65 -30.74 25.99
N GLN A 94 24.23 -29.58 26.28
CA GLN A 94 24.27 -28.99 27.63
C GLN A 94 24.50 -27.48 27.53
N GLY A 95 23.40 -26.73 27.57
CA GLY A 95 23.41 -25.27 27.52
C GLY A 95 22.00 -24.68 27.62
N VAL A 96 21.12 -25.32 28.40
CA VAL A 96 19.86 -24.70 28.81
C VAL A 96 20.17 -23.88 30.06
N ASN A 97 19.63 -22.66 30.11
CA ASN A 97 19.33 -21.88 31.31
C ASN A 97 20.23 -20.67 31.66
N GLU A 98 20.55 -19.78 30.71
CA GLU A 98 20.96 -18.38 30.99
C GLU A 98 20.27 -17.34 30.08
N THR A 99 19.12 -17.67 29.48
CA THR A 99 18.35 -16.74 28.63
C THR A 99 17.23 -15.99 29.36
N GLY A 100 17.03 -16.22 30.66
CA GLY A 100 15.96 -15.59 31.45
C GLY A 100 16.29 -14.19 31.99
N GLU A 101 17.53 -13.94 32.42
CA GLU A 101 17.90 -12.64 33.03
C GLU A 101 18.12 -11.53 31.99
N HIS A 102 18.68 -11.87 30.82
CA HIS A 102 19.03 -10.89 29.79
C HIS A 102 17.82 -10.21 29.12
N ASP A 103 16.65 -10.86 29.09
CA ASP A 103 15.40 -10.24 28.61
C ASP A 103 14.68 -9.43 29.71
N SER A 104 14.93 -9.76 30.98
CA SER A 104 14.37 -9.02 32.12
C SER A 104 14.97 -7.61 32.24
N ASP A 105 16.29 -7.49 32.03
CA ASP A 105 17.00 -6.21 32.05
C ASP A 105 16.67 -5.33 30.85
N ARG A 106 16.49 -5.92 29.66
CA ARG A 106 16.01 -5.19 28.48
C ARG A 106 14.61 -4.65 28.70
N THR A 107 13.71 -5.47 29.24
CA THR A 107 12.34 -5.06 29.54
C THR A 107 12.29 -3.96 30.60
N ARG A 108 13.13 -4.06 31.64
CA ARG A 108 13.26 -3.03 32.68
C ARG A 108 13.83 -1.72 32.13
N GLY A 109 14.87 -1.81 31.29
CA GLY A 109 15.45 -0.68 30.58
C GLY A 109 14.42 0.03 29.69
N ASP A 110 13.67 -0.73 28.89
CA ASP A 110 12.61 -0.19 28.03
C ASP A 110 11.49 0.49 28.80
N LYS A 111 11.09 -0.09 29.94
CA LYS A 111 10.10 0.51 30.84
C LYS A 111 10.61 1.83 31.43
N MET A 112 11.86 1.88 31.89
CA MET A 112 12.48 3.08 32.45
C MET A 112 12.62 4.18 31.39
N VAL A 113 13.07 3.83 30.18
CA VAL A 113 13.15 4.78 29.06
C VAL A 113 11.77 5.30 28.65
N LYS A 114 10.73 4.44 28.61
CA LYS A 114 9.35 4.87 28.35
C LYS A 114 8.83 5.81 29.42
N ALA A 115 9.08 5.52 30.70
CA ALA A 115 8.68 6.38 31.83
C ALA A 115 9.35 7.76 31.76
N LEU A 116 10.67 7.81 31.56
CA LEU A 116 11.42 9.06 31.39
C LEU A 116 10.93 9.87 30.18
N ARG A 117 10.60 9.20 29.06
CA ARG A 117 10.02 9.87 27.88
C ARG A 117 8.63 10.43 28.14
N ALA A 118 7.80 9.75 28.94
CA ALA A 118 6.47 10.24 29.30
C ALA A 118 6.57 11.48 30.22
N GLU A 119 7.48 11.45 31.20
CA GLU A 119 7.74 12.55 32.11
C GLU A 119 8.34 13.78 31.40
N HIS A 120 9.27 13.58 30.46
CA HIS A 120 9.80 14.68 29.64
C HIS A 120 8.78 15.24 28.65
N LYS A 121 7.81 14.44 28.20
CA LYS A 121 6.73 14.91 27.31
C LYS A 121 5.76 15.85 28.02
N SER A 122 5.48 15.62 29.30
CA SER A 122 4.56 16.47 30.07
C SER A 122 5.19 17.77 30.57
N LYS A 123 6.53 17.90 30.54
CA LYS A 123 7.28 19.04 31.10
C LYS A 123 7.80 20.06 30.08
N LYS A 124 7.63 19.84 28.77
CA LYS A 124 8.07 20.83 27.77
C LYS A 124 7.18 22.07 27.85
N SER A 125 7.80 23.22 28.10
CA SER A 125 7.10 24.51 28.04
C SER A 125 6.58 24.78 26.63
N ASP A 126 5.51 25.55 26.52
CA ASP A 126 4.94 25.91 25.21
C ASP A 126 5.99 26.61 24.32
N GLY A 127 6.89 27.42 24.88
CA GLY A 127 8.00 28.04 24.13
C GLY A 127 9.06 27.06 23.61
N GLU A 128 9.35 25.96 24.32
CA GLU A 128 10.24 24.92 23.80
C GLU A 128 9.58 24.14 22.64
N ARG A 129 8.27 23.90 22.74
CA ARG A 129 7.48 23.23 21.69
C ARG A 129 7.45 24.07 20.41
N GLU A 130 7.25 25.37 20.54
CA GLU A 130 7.28 26.32 19.42
C GLU A 130 8.65 26.34 18.74
N LYS A 131 9.74 26.48 19.51
CA LYS A 131 11.11 26.47 18.96
C LYS A 131 11.43 25.17 18.20
N VAL A 132 11.02 24.02 18.73
CA VAL A 132 11.19 22.72 18.06
C VAL A 132 10.34 22.63 16.80
N CYS A 133 9.12 23.16 16.83
CA CYS A 133 8.26 23.22 15.66
C CYS A 133 8.89 24.07 14.55
N GLU A 134 9.34 25.28 14.85
CA GLU A 134 9.95 26.20 13.89
C GLU A 134 11.20 25.60 13.25
N THR A 135 12.05 24.94 14.04
CA THR A 135 13.23 24.22 13.53
C THR A 135 12.86 23.10 12.55
N ARG A 136 11.67 22.51 12.69
CA ARG A 136 11.20 21.37 11.87
C ARG A 136 10.27 21.77 10.73
N LYS A 137 9.75 22.99 10.73
CA LYS A 137 8.71 23.50 9.83
C LYS A 137 9.06 23.27 8.36
N SER A 138 10.19 23.83 7.91
CA SER A 138 10.66 23.69 6.52
C SER A 138 10.86 22.21 6.12
N GLY A 139 11.37 21.39 7.04
CA GLY A 139 11.57 19.95 6.80
C GLY A 139 10.25 19.19 6.67
N LEU A 140 9.20 19.57 7.41
CA LEU A 140 7.86 18.99 7.30
C LEU A 140 7.17 19.40 6.00
N GLU A 141 7.19 20.69 5.67
CA GLU A 141 6.59 21.23 4.43
C GLU A 141 7.22 20.59 3.19
N THR A 142 8.56 20.45 3.19
CA THR A 142 9.30 19.76 2.13
C THR A 142 8.87 18.30 2.02
N LYS A 143 8.68 17.61 3.14
CA LYS A 143 8.22 16.21 3.16
C LYS A 143 6.80 16.07 2.63
N PHE A 144 5.87 16.93 3.02
CA PHE A 144 4.48 16.91 2.53
C PHE A 144 4.45 17.10 1.02
N THR A 145 5.17 18.09 0.52
CA THR A 145 5.27 18.37 -0.92
C THR A 145 5.90 17.21 -1.68
N THR A 146 6.99 16.65 -1.17
CA THR A 146 7.68 15.52 -1.78
C THR A 146 6.79 14.28 -1.84
N ILE A 147 6.08 13.97 -0.75
CA ILE A 147 5.18 12.81 -0.67
C ILE A 147 4.03 12.95 -1.68
N ALA A 148 3.38 14.12 -1.74
CA ALA A 148 2.31 14.37 -2.71
C ALA A 148 2.82 14.30 -4.17
N ARG A 149 3.97 14.92 -4.46
CA ARG A 149 4.62 14.86 -5.78
C ARG A 149 4.94 13.43 -6.20
N ASN A 150 5.50 12.63 -5.29
CA ASN A 150 5.84 11.25 -5.56
C ASN A 150 4.59 10.40 -5.81
N GLY A 151 3.50 10.62 -5.04
CA GLY A 151 2.21 9.97 -5.26
C GLY A 151 1.70 10.17 -6.70
N LYS A 152 1.72 11.43 -7.18
CA LYS A 152 1.36 11.77 -8.56
C LYS A 152 2.29 11.11 -9.58
N ALA A 153 3.61 11.14 -9.36
CA ALA A 153 4.57 10.51 -10.26
C ALA A 153 4.38 8.99 -10.37
N TYR A 154 4.03 8.32 -9.26
CA TYR A 154 3.70 6.89 -9.28
C TYR A 154 2.39 6.62 -10.02
N GLN A 155 1.35 7.42 -9.81
CA GLN A 155 0.08 7.32 -10.54
C GLN A 155 0.33 7.34 -12.05
N THR A 156 1.02 8.38 -12.54
CA THR A 156 1.32 8.54 -13.98
C THR A 156 2.07 7.35 -14.57
N ARG A 157 3.08 6.82 -13.86
CA ARG A 157 3.82 5.64 -14.34
C ARG A 157 2.94 4.39 -14.46
N ILE A 158 1.99 4.20 -13.55
CA ILE A 158 1.05 3.07 -13.62
C ILE A 158 0.05 3.29 -14.76
N ASP A 159 -0.46 4.52 -14.92
CA ASP A 159 -1.35 4.91 -16.02
C ASP A 159 -0.69 4.64 -17.39
N ASP A 160 0.58 5.00 -17.56
CA ASP A 160 1.35 4.78 -18.79
C ASP A 160 1.46 3.29 -19.15
N ILE A 161 1.74 2.44 -18.16
CA ILE A 161 1.82 0.98 -18.36
C ILE A 161 0.45 0.44 -18.74
N TYR A 162 -0.61 0.90 -18.08
CA TYR A 162 -1.95 0.45 -18.35
C TYR A 162 -2.46 0.88 -19.73
N ALA A 163 -2.16 2.11 -20.14
CA ALA A 163 -2.45 2.61 -21.48
C ALA A 163 -1.74 1.76 -22.56
N LYS A 164 -0.45 1.45 -22.36
CA LYS A 164 0.29 0.55 -23.27
C LYS A 164 -0.30 -0.86 -23.31
N ALA A 165 -0.75 -1.40 -22.18
CA ALA A 165 -1.39 -2.72 -22.15
C ALA A 165 -2.71 -2.74 -22.95
N LYS A 166 -3.54 -1.70 -22.81
CA LYS A 166 -4.77 -1.55 -23.62
C LYS A 166 -4.46 -1.39 -25.11
N ALA A 167 -3.49 -0.56 -25.47
CA ALA A 167 -3.07 -0.39 -26.86
C ALA A 167 -2.50 -1.70 -27.46
N TYR A 168 -1.75 -2.46 -26.67
CA TYR A 168 -1.23 -3.76 -27.08
C TYR A 168 -2.36 -4.78 -27.32
N GLN A 169 -3.35 -4.83 -26.44
CA GLN A 169 -4.52 -5.69 -26.63
C GLN A 169 -5.24 -5.39 -27.96
N LEU A 170 -5.50 -4.11 -28.23
CA LEU A 170 -6.18 -3.68 -29.46
C LEU A 170 -5.36 -3.99 -30.73
N SER A 171 -4.05 -3.73 -30.70
CA SER A 171 -3.18 -3.93 -31.88
C SER A 171 -2.84 -5.40 -32.15
N SER A 172 -2.82 -6.25 -31.13
CA SER A 172 -2.50 -7.67 -31.28
C SER A 172 -3.72 -8.56 -31.54
N GLY A 173 -4.94 -8.04 -31.35
CA GLY A 173 -6.17 -8.83 -31.45
C GLY A 173 -6.28 -9.92 -30.37
N LEU A 174 -5.42 -9.92 -29.36
CA LEU A 174 -5.46 -10.89 -28.27
C LEU A 174 -6.70 -10.66 -27.43
N ASN A 175 -7.44 -11.73 -27.16
CA ASN A 175 -8.61 -11.70 -26.27
C ASN A 175 -8.46 -12.77 -25.17
N PRO A 176 -7.67 -12.51 -24.12
CA PRO A 176 -7.52 -13.44 -23.00
C PRO A 176 -8.88 -13.69 -22.33
N ILE A 177 -9.12 -14.94 -21.90
CA ILE A 177 -10.31 -15.26 -21.10
C ILE A 177 -10.29 -14.39 -19.83
N GLY A 178 -11.40 -13.70 -19.56
CA GLY A 178 -11.56 -12.83 -18.39
C GLY A 178 -10.87 -11.47 -18.48
N TYR A 179 -10.39 -11.05 -19.66
CA TYR A 179 -9.75 -9.74 -19.85
C TYR A 179 -10.63 -8.57 -19.41
N ASP A 180 -11.91 -8.56 -19.77
CA ASP A 180 -12.83 -7.46 -19.44
C ASP A 180 -13.04 -7.29 -17.93
N ALA A 181 -13.06 -8.39 -17.17
CA ALA A 181 -13.15 -8.34 -15.72
C ALA A 181 -11.87 -7.75 -15.09
N LEU A 182 -10.69 -8.14 -15.59
CA LEU A 182 -9.40 -7.58 -15.16
C LEU A 182 -9.29 -6.09 -15.52
N LYS A 183 -9.74 -5.70 -16.72
CA LYS A 183 -9.80 -4.31 -17.17
C LYS A 183 -10.71 -3.48 -16.27
N THR A 184 -11.92 -3.97 -15.98
CA THR A 184 -12.88 -3.30 -15.10
C THR A 184 -12.31 -3.11 -13.69
N THR A 185 -11.62 -4.13 -13.16
CA THR A 185 -10.93 -4.06 -11.87
C THR A 185 -9.82 -3.00 -11.87
N ALA A 186 -9.03 -2.94 -12.95
CA ALA A 186 -7.97 -1.95 -13.11
C ALA A 186 -8.52 -0.52 -13.26
N ASP A 187 -9.61 -0.33 -14.00
CA ASP A 187 -10.30 0.96 -14.16
C ASP A 187 -10.84 1.46 -12.82
N ALA A 188 -11.49 0.60 -12.02
CA ALA A 188 -11.98 0.96 -10.69
C ALA A 188 -10.83 1.34 -9.74
N ALA A 189 -9.73 0.57 -9.77
CA ALA A 189 -8.55 0.87 -8.97
C ALA A 189 -7.83 2.17 -9.42
N GLN A 190 -7.86 2.48 -10.72
CA GLN A 190 -7.34 3.75 -11.26
C GLN A 190 -8.10 4.94 -10.67
N VAL A 191 -9.44 4.91 -10.71
CA VAL A 191 -10.28 5.99 -10.17
C VAL A 191 -10.03 6.17 -8.67
N LYS A 192 -9.99 5.06 -7.93
CA LYS A 192 -9.76 5.10 -6.48
C LYS A 192 -8.38 5.66 -6.12
N SER A 193 -7.33 5.20 -6.79
CA SER A 193 -5.97 5.70 -6.57
C SER A 193 -5.82 7.17 -6.94
N LEU A 194 -6.43 7.61 -8.04
CA LEU A 194 -6.45 9.02 -8.44
C LEU A 194 -7.15 9.90 -7.38
N ALA A 195 -8.29 9.46 -6.84
CA ALA A 195 -8.99 10.18 -5.78
C ALA A 195 -8.11 10.31 -4.51
N SER A 196 -7.47 9.22 -4.07
CA SER A 196 -6.60 9.24 -2.88
C SER A 196 -5.33 10.07 -3.08
N VAL A 197 -4.74 10.07 -4.29
CA VAL A 197 -3.59 10.94 -4.61
C VAL A 197 -3.99 12.42 -4.65
N THR A 198 -5.20 12.73 -5.14
CA THR A 198 -5.75 14.09 -5.14
C THR A 198 -5.97 14.57 -3.71
N ALA A 199 -6.65 13.75 -2.88
CA ALA A 199 -6.86 14.04 -1.46
C ALA A 199 -5.53 14.27 -0.70
N LEU A 200 -4.48 13.50 -1.03
CA LEU A 200 -3.14 13.71 -0.47
C LEU A 200 -2.50 15.03 -0.89
N ALA A 201 -2.72 15.47 -2.14
CA ALA A 201 -2.22 16.73 -2.64
C ALA A 201 -2.94 17.93 -2.00
N ASP A 202 -4.23 17.79 -1.73
CA ASP A 202 -5.09 18.81 -1.13
C ASP A 202 -4.89 18.92 0.39
N ALA A 203 -4.57 17.81 1.06
CA ALA A 203 -4.40 17.77 2.51
C ALA A 203 -3.18 18.56 3.03
N LYS A 204 -2.26 19.04 2.17
CA LYS A 204 -0.98 19.68 2.53
C LYS A 204 -1.16 20.70 3.66
N PRO A 205 -0.87 20.34 4.92
CA PRO A 205 -1.17 21.21 6.03
C PRO A 205 -0.12 22.31 6.10
N THR A 206 -0.56 23.52 6.41
CA THR A 206 0.34 24.63 6.72
C THR A 206 0.79 24.47 8.16
N VAL A 207 2.11 24.44 8.40
CA VAL A 207 2.66 24.25 9.74
C VAL A 207 2.72 25.60 10.45
N ASP A 208 1.72 25.86 11.28
CA ASP A 208 1.69 27.02 12.18
C ASP A 208 2.09 26.61 13.60
N CYS A 209 3.32 26.96 13.97
CA CYS A 209 3.90 26.59 15.26
C CYS A 209 3.30 27.32 16.46
N THR A 210 2.48 28.35 16.23
CA THR A 210 1.71 29.02 17.28
C THR A 210 0.45 28.22 17.66
N ASN A 211 -0.02 27.36 16.74
CA ASN A 211 -1.23 26.59 16.90
C ASN A 211 -0.98 25.20 17.50
N LYS A 212 -1.85 24.78 18.43
CA LYS A 212 -1.77 23.46 19.08
C LYS A 212 -2.25 22.31 18.17
N THR A 213 -2.73 22.61 16.95
CA THR A 213 -3.31 21.64 16.00
C THR A 213 -2.30 20.94 15.10
N VAL A 214 -1.06 21.43 14.98
CA VAL A 214 -0.03 20.88 14.06
C VAL A 214 0.15 19.38 14.20
N ALA A 215 0.08 18.85 15.44
CA ALA A 215 0.20 17.42 15.68
C ALA A 215 -0.95 16.62 15.04
N THR A 216 -2.17 17.13 15.13
CA THR A 216 -3.37 16.55 14.51
C THR A 216 -3.28 16.65 12.99
N ASP A 217 -2.85 17.78 12.44
CA ASP A 217 -2.73 17.98 10.99
C ASP A 217 -1.70 17.03 10.37
N VAL A 218 -0.55 16.85 11.04
CA VAL A 218 0.47 15.87 10.64
C VAL A 218 -0.07 14.44 10.71
N ALA A 219 -0.89 14.12 11.72
CA ALA A 219 -1.49 12.80 11.86
C ALA A 219 -2.51 12.52 10.74
N THR A 220 -3.36 13.50 10.42
CA THR A 220 -4.30 13.44 9.29
C THR A 220 -3.56 13.26 7.97
N PHE A 221 -2.52 14.06 7.70
CA PHE A 221 -1.70 13.91 6.50
C PHE A 221 -1.09 12.51 6.40
N LYS A 222 -0.60 11.94 7.50
CA LYS A 222 -0.07 10.57 7.53
C LYS A 222 -1.10 9.51 7.14
N VAL A 223 -2.33 9.63 7.64
CA VAL A 223 -3.43 8.72 7.29
C VAL A 223 -3.74 8.84 5.80
N THR A 224 -3.91 10.05 5.28
CA THR A 224 -4.16 10.30 3.85
C THR A 224 -3.02 9.75 2.97
N ALA A 225 -1.77 9.95 3.38
CA ALA A 225 -0.61 9.41 2.67
C ALA A 225 -0.57 7.88 2.68
N SER A 226 -0.98 7.25 3.78
CA SER A 226 -1.09 5.79 3.89
C SER A 226 -2.16 5.25 2.94
N ASN A 227 -3.34 5.89 2.91
CA ASN A 227 -4.44 5.50 2.02
C ASN A 227 -4.03 5.60 0.55
N ALA A 228 -3.40 6.71 0.14
CA ALA A 228 -2.89 6.88 -1.21
C ALA A 228 -1.88 5.79 -1.61
N ARG A 229 -0.97 5.39 -0.71
CA ARG A 229 -0.02 4.30 -0.96
C ARG A 229 -0.71 2.95 -1.15
N THR A 230 -1.69 2.65 -0.30
CA THR A 230 -2.47 1.40 -0.38
C THR A 230 -3.23 1.32 -1.69
N ASP A 231 -3.91 2.40 -2.09
CA ASP A 231 -4.68 2.42 -3.33
C ASP A 231 -3.78 2.39 -4.57
N LEU A 232 -2.62 3.08 -4.56
CA LEU A 232 -1.61 2.96 -5.63
C LEU A 232 -1.07 1.53 -5.76
N LYS A 233 -0.87 0.81 -4.64
CA LYS A 233 -0.43 -0.59 -4.66
C LYS A 233 -1.51 -1.49 -5.26
N ALA A 234 -2.78 -1.28 -4.88
CA ALA A 234 -3.90 -2.01 -5.45
C ALA A 234 -4.01 -1.76 -6.96
N TYR A 235 -3.88 -0.50 -7.41
CA TYR A 235 -3.89 -0.16 -8.83
C TYR A 235 -2.74 -0.83 -9.59
N LYS A 236 -1.51 -0.76 -9.07
CA LYS A 236 -0.36 -1.47 -9.65
C LYS A 236 -0.60 -2.98 -9.78
N GLN A 237 -1.21 -3.61 -8.77
CA GLN A 237 -1.50 -5.04 -8.80
C GLN A 237 -2.55 -5.39 -9.87
N ALA A 238 -3.61 -4.59 -9.99
CA ALA A 238 -4.63 -4.78 -11.02
C ALA A 238 -4.05 -4.63 -12.44
N VAL A 239 -3.22 -3.61 -12.68
CA VAL A 239 -2.53 -3.42 -13.97
C VAL A 239 -1.57 -4.57 -14.26
N LYS A 240 -0.85 -5.08 -13.25
CA LYS A 240 0.01 -6.27 -13.41
C LYS A 240 -0.79 -7.50 -13.83
N ALA A 241 -2.00 -7.69 -13.31
CA ALA A 241 -2.86 -8.80 -13.69
C ALA A 241 -3.29 -8.69 -15.17
N VAL A 242 -3.66 -7.49 -15.64
CA VAL A 242 -3.97 -7.23 -17.06
C VAL A 242 -2.76 -7.52 -17.95
N VAL A 243 -1.57 -7.05 -17.59
CA VAL A 243 -0.34 -7.30 -18.38
C VAL A 243 -0.01 -8.79 -18.41
N LYS A 244 -0.17 -9.49 -17.29
CA LYS A 244 0.07 -10.92 -17.18
C LYS A 244 -0.87 -11.72 -18.09
N SER A 245 -2.17 -11.41 -18.09
CA SER A 245 -3.14 -12.12 -18.94
C SER A 245 -2.84 -11.95 -20.43
N LEU A 246 -2.45 -10.74 -20.86
CA LEU A 246 -2.05 -10.47 -22.25
C LEU A 246 -0.79 -11.23 -22.66
N ARG A 247 0.20 -11.32 -21.76
CA ARG A 247 1.43 -12.08 -22.01
C ARG A 247 1.16 -13.58 -22.08
N ASP A 248 0.34 -14.10 -21.16
CA ASP A 248 0.02 -15.52 -21.11
C ASP A 248 -0.79 -15.91 -22.37
N ALA A 249 -1.78 -15.09 -22.79
CA ALA A 249 -2.50 -15.30 -24.06
C ALA A 249 -1.58 -15.26 -25.31
N LYS A 250 -0.56 -14.39 -25.32
CA LYS A 250 0.44 -14.38 -26.40
C LYS A 250 1.21 -15.71 -26.47
N LYS A 251 1.61 -16.25 -25.32
CA LYS A 251 2.35 -17.51 -25.26
C LYS A 251 1.50 -18.67 -25.80
N ASP A 252 0.22 -18.70 -25.43
CA ASP A 252 -0.70 -19.75 -25.89
C ASP A 252 -0.90 -19.68 -27.40
N SER A 253 -1.06 -18.48 -27.97
CA SER A 253 -1.18 -18.30 -29.43
C SER A 253 0.05 -18.75 -30.24
N ALA A 254 1.24 -18.72 -29.63
CA ALA A 254 2.47 -19.17 -30.28
C ALA A 254 2.65 -20.71 -30.25
N SER A 255 2.06 -21.39 -29.26
CA SER A 255 2.23 -22.84 -29.09
C SER A 255 1.37 -23.67 -30.05
N THR A 256 0.28 -23.11 -30.59
CA THR A 256 -0.67 -23.85 -31.45
C THR A 256 -0.20 -23.99 -32.90
N THR A 257 0.90 -23.33 -33.31
CA THR A 257 1.33 -23.30 -34.73
C THR A 257 2.29 -24.44 -35.11
N THR A 258 2.76 -25.27 -34.15
CA THR A 258 3.87 -26.22 -34.41
C THR A 258 3.44 -27.70 -34.57
N GLU A 259 2.16 -28.05 -34.42
CA GLU A 259 1.73 -29.48 -34.40
C GLU A 259 0.83 -29.93 -35.56
N ASN A 260 0.69 -29.17 -36.66
CA ASN A 260 -0.16 -29.58 -37.79
C ASN A 260 0.57 -29.72 -39.15
N GLU A 261 1.86 -29.96 -39.11
CA GLU A 261 2.64 -30.39 -40.27
C GLU A 261 3.29 -31.75 -39.93
N THR A 262 2.57 -32.86 -40.14
CA THR A 262 3.07 -34.13 -40.70
C THR A 262 1.93 -35.14 -40.77
N GLU A 263 1.84 -35.81 -41.93
CA GLU A 263 1.13 -37.05 -42.24
C GLU A 263 -0.07 -36.93 -43.20
N ILE A 264 0.19 -36.37 -44.38
CA ILE A 264 -0.49 -36.82 -45.60
C ILE A 264 0.26 -38.06 -46.10
N LYS A 265 -0.24 -39.24 -45.74
CA LYS A 265 0.19 -40.52 -46.29
C LYS A 265 -0.31 -40.63 -47.75
N PRO A 266 0.57 -40.81 -48.76
CA PRO A 266 0.13 -41.03 -50.13
C PRO A 266 -0.52 -42.41 -50.23
N THR A 267 -1.79 -42.47 -50.61
CA THR A 267 -2.43 -43.72 -51.02
C THR A 267 -1.92 -44.09 -52.41
N GLU A 268 -0.96 -45.00 -52.44
CA GLU A 268 -0.51 -45.73 -53.61
C GLU A 268 -1.67 -46.61 -54.12
N SER A 269 -2.26 -46.20 -55.24
CA SER A 269 -3.28 -46.98 -55.94
C SER A 269 -2.56 -47.89 -56.94
N ALA A 270 -2.38 -49.15 -56.58
CA ALA A 270 -1.92 -50.19 -57.49
C ALA A 270 -3.07 -50.62 -58.42
N ASN A 271 -2.76 -50.69 -59.70
CA ASN A 271 -3.56 -51.24 -60.79
C ASN A 271 -2.81 -52.45 -61.35
#